data_AF-A0A9P0N5I9-F1
#
_entry.id   AF-A0A9P0N5I9-F1
#
_cell.length_a   1.000
_cell.length_b   1.000
_cell.length_c   1.000
_cell.angle_alpha   90.00
_cell.angle_beta   90.00
_cell.angle_gamma   90.00
#
_symmetry.space_group_name_H-M   'P 1'
#
loop_
_entity.id
_entity.type
_entity.pdbx_description
1 polymer ?
#
loop_
_entity_poly.entity_id
_entity_poly.type
_entity_poly.pdbx_seq_one_letter_code
_entity_poly.pdbx_strand_id
1 'polypeptide(L)'
;MYGRKTPSTYRSTPSVYSHYTAKSSTNLRSSKSLKSLRLPWYQKPILHDAFFLDLQRGSLLTGFFTLFMALFTFGESIFEVYCLYMATPGFTHTGYYVISYQFVYVGSPPVRNVLIIFALFSWLGSAAVLVTSIILINALRKEYEKRIVPWLFTFGVFIVFRLIAFIFASIVNDMIFAYNVIMCLCWIVFCVVGMYGWVLVYSLYLELADLTKLEDLAHLRMGTMASLNASLAGSRPTTPHSTVSTMPASQI
;
A
#
# COMPACT_ATOMS: atom_id res chain seq x y z
N MET A 1 -70.66 -50.98 -19.04
CA MET A 1 -69.46 -51.12 -18.19
C MET A 1 -68.25 -51.45 -19.07
N TYR A 2 -67.28 -50.54 -19.07
CA TYR A 2 -65.86 -50.62 -19.46
C TYR A 2 -65.34 -51.74 -20.39
N GLY A 3 -65.01 -51.37 -21.64
CA GLY A 3 -63.63 -51.16 -22.11
C GLY A 3 -62.62 -52.33 -22.15
N ARG A 4 -62.48 -52.92 -23.34
CA ARG A 4 -61.45 -53.88 -23.78
C ARG A 4 -60.02 -53.32 -23.61
N LYS A 5 -59.13 -54.04 -22.91
CA LYS A 5 -57.68 -53.74 -22.84
C LYS A 5 -56.90 -54.77 -23.66
N THR A 6 -56.15 -54.31 -24.66
CA THR A 6 -55.14 -55.09 -25.38
C THR A 6 -53.81 -55.08 -24.62
N PRO A 7 -53.15 -56.23 -24.39
CA PRO A 7 -51.77 -56.28 -23.93
C PRO A 7 -50.84 -56.47 -25.14
N SER A 8 -49.86 -55.58 -25.33
CA SER A 8 -48.82 -55.79 -26.33
C SER A 8 -47.43 -55.68 -25.70
N THR A 9 -46.72 -56.80 -25.80
CA THR A 9 -45.29 -56.88 -26.11
C THR A 9 -44.30 -56.94 -24.94
N TYR A 10 -44.12 -58.19 -24.53
CA TYR A 10 -42.86 -58.89 -24.26
C TYR A 10 -41.58 -58.29 -24.90
N ARG A 11 -40.52 -58.21 -24.08
CA ARG A 11 -39.06 -58.16 -24.40
C ARG A 11 -38.48 -56.95 -25.15
N SER A 12 -37.78 -56.11 -24.39
CA SER A 12 -36.40 -55.71 -24.73
C SER A 12 -35.50 -55.81 -23.49
N THR A 13 -34.27 -56.23 -23.75
CA THR A 13 -33.18 -56.66 -22.87
C THR A 13 -32.56 -55.55 -22.01
N PRO A 14 -31.85 -55.89 -20.91
CA PRO A 14 -31.47 -54.96 -19.86
C PRO A 14 -30.24 -54.13 -20.24
N SER A 15 -30.32 -52.81 -20.10
CA SER A 15 -29.12 -51.97 -20.10
C SER A 15 -28.41 -52.07 -18.76
N VAL A 16 -27.39 -52.91 -18.74
CA VAL A 16 -26.37 -53.01 -17.70
C VAL A 16 -25.55 -51.71 -17.73
N TYR A 17 -26.01 -50.64 -17.07
CA TYR A 17 -25.19 -49.49 -16.61
C TYR A 17 -26.08 -48.45 -15.89
N SER A 18 -26.55 -48.77 -14.69
CA SER A 18 -27.09 -47.76 -13.77
C SER A 18 -26.88 -48.17 -12.31
N HIS A 19 -25.71 -48.72 -12.02
CA HIS A 19 -25.26 -48.91 -10.65
C HIS A 19 -24.54 -47.65 -10.17
N TYR A 20 -25.15 -46.99 -9.19
CA TYR A 20 -24.58 -45.99 -8.29
C TYR A 20 -24.15 -44.65 -8.91
N THR A 21 -25.13 -43.76 -9.12
CA THR A 21 -24.89 -42.35 -8.75
C THR A 21 -24.72 -42.30 -7.23
N ALA A 22 -23.47 -42.46 -6.79
CA ALA A 22 -23.06 -42.04 -5.46
C ALA A 22 -23.57 -40.61 -5.29
N LYS A 23 -24.38 -40.38 -4.25
CA LYS A 23 -24.76 -39.07 -3.77
C LYS A 23 -23.47 -38.30 -3.48
N SER A 24 -22.94 -37.59 -4.46
CA SER A 24 -22.05 -36.46 -4.20
C SER A 24 -22.93 -35.36 -3.64
N SER A 25 -23.27 -35.50 -2.35
CA SER A 25 -23.61 -34.37 -1.52
C SER A 25 -22.42 -33.44 -1.58
N THR A 26 -22.45 -32.52 -2.53
CA THR A 26 -21.59 -31.36 -2.57
C THR A 26 -21.81 -30.63 -1.25
N ASN A 27 -20.98 -30.97 -0.26
CA ASN A 27 -20.77 -30.21 0.95
C ASN A 27 -20.07 -28.89 0.57
N LEU A 28 -20.73 -28.08 -0.26
CA LEU A 28 -20.44 -26.67 -0.44
C LEU A 28 -21.04 -25.88 0.72
N ARG A 29 -20.84 -26.37 1.95
CA ARG A 29 -20.75 -25.50 3.12
C ARG A 29 -19.34 -24.91 3.17
N SER A 30 -18.93 -24.23 2.11
CA SER A 30 -17.86 -23.22 2.22
C SER A 30 -18.48 -21.92 2.74
N SER A 31 -19.19 -22.01 3.87
CA SER A 31 -19.24 -20.91 4.82
C SER A 31 -17.89 -20.90 5.53
N LYS A 32 -16.82 -20.56 4.79
CA LYS A 32 -15.62 -20.04 5.44
C LYS A 32 -16.09 -18.74 6.06
N SER A 33 -16.42 -18.84 7.33
CA SER A 33 -16.90 -17.77 8.19
C SER A 33 -16.09 -16.50 7.90
N LEU A 34 -16.78 -15.38 7.72
CA LEU A 34 -16.16 -14.04 7.68
C LEU A 34 -15.28 -13.76 8.93
N LYS A 35 -15.38 -14.58 9.99
CA LYS A 35 -14.42 -14.61 11.13
C LYS A 35 -12.99 -14.99 10.72
N SER A 36 -12.77 -15.67 9.59
CA SER A 36 -11.44 -16.03 9.07
C SER A 36 -10.76 -14.87 8.33
N LEU A 37 -11.48 -13.79 8.04
CA LEU A 37 -10.91 -12.51 7.61
C LEU A 37 -10.75 -11.59 8.85
N ARG A 38 -10.27 -12.15 9.96
CA ARG A 38 -9.77 -11.33 11.06
C ARG A 38 -8.51 -10.65 10.55
N LEU A 39 -8.67 -9.43 10.03
CA LEU A 39 -7.57 -8.58 9.64
C LEU A 39 -6.62 -8.46 10.85
N PRO A 40 -5.33 -8.82 10.69
CA PRO A 40 -4.31 -8.61 11.70
C PRO A 40 -4.33 -7.16 12.19
N TRP A 41 -3.94 -6.93 13.44
CA TRP A 41 -4.03 -5.61 14.07
C TRP A 41 -3.30 -4.49 13.29
N TYR A 42 -2.27 -4.85 12.52
CA TYR A 42 -1.53 -3.92 11.64
C TYR A 42 -2.23 -3.59 10.32
N GLN A 43 -3.28 -4.32 9.93
CA GLN A 43 -4.05 -4.10 8.69
C GLN A 43 -5.37 -3.36 8.91
N LYS A 44 -5.65 -2.93 10.15
CA LYS A 44 -6.84 -2.13 10.44
C LYS A 44 -6.51 -0.65 10.19
N PRO A 45 -7.33 0.10 9.43
CA PRO A 45 -7.16 1.53 9.32
C PRO A 45 -7.26 2.15 10.71
N ILE A 46 -6.25 2.93 11.09
CA ILE A 46 -6.11 3.48 12.44
C ILE A 46 -6.99 4.73 12.61
N LEU A 47 -7.29 5.43 11.51
CA LEU A 47 -8.15 6.59 11.45
C LEU A 47 -9.24 6.35 10.39
N HIS A 48 -10.49 6.16 10.82
CA HIS A 48 -11.66 6.05 9.93
C HIS A 48 -12.27 7.40 9.55
N ASP A 49 -12.03 8.41 10.38
CA ASP A 49 -12.32 9.82 10.13
C ASP A 49 -11.18 10.61 10.75
N ALA A 50 -10.45 11.39 9.94
CA ALA A 50 -9.41 12.26 10.48
C ALA A 50 -10.10 13.48 11.13
N PHE A 51 -9.69 13.80 12.35
CA PHE A 51 -10.33 14.77 13.27
C PHE A 51 -10.59 16.18 12.71
N PHE A 52 -10.05 16.52 11.52
CA PHE A 52 -10.15 17.85 10.89
C PHE A 52 -10.41 17.88 9.38
N LEU A 53 -10.14 16.82 8.60
CA LEU A 53 -10.19 16.82 7.12
C LEU A 53 -10.49 15.42 6.59
N ASP A 54 -11.25 15.29 5.49
CA ASP A 54 -11.42 14.00 4.78
C ASP A 54 -10.08 13.30 4.55
N LEU A 55 -10.02 11.98 4.73
CA LEU A 55 -8.78 11.19 4.65
C LEU A 55 -8.04 11.39 3.31
N GLN A 56 -8.78 11.54 2.21
CA GLN A 56 -8.28 11.86 0.87
C GLN A 56 -7.64 13.26 0.79
N ARG A 57 -8.25 14.27 1.41
CA ARG A 57 -7.70 15.65 1.40
C ARG A 57 -6.52 15.77 2.35
N GLY A 58 -6.57 15.11 3.51
CA GLY A 58 -5.49 15.08 4.49
C GLY A 58 -4.23 14.38 3.98
N SER A 59 -4.38 13.27 3.25
CA SER A 59 -3.25 12.59 2.61
C SER A 59 -2.63 13.41 1.47
N LEU A 60 -3.44 14.13 0.69
CA LEU A 60 -2.95 15.02 -0.37
C LEU A 60 -2.18 16.21 0.23
N LEU A 61 -2.71 16.83 1.29
CA LEU A 61 -1.99 17.86 2.06
C LEU A 61 -0.68 17.32 2.63
N THR A 62 -0.69 16.09 3.14
CA THR A 62 0.52 15.42 3.64
C THR A 62 1.57 15.28 2.53
N GLY A 63 1.18 14.89 1.31
CA GLY A 63 2.11 14.79 0.19
C GLY A 63 2.78 16.12 -0.17
N PHE A 64 2.04 17.23 -0.12
CA PHE A 64 2.61 18.57 -0.30
C PHE A 64 3.51 18.99 0.87
N PHE A 65 3.09 18.69 2.10
CA PHE A 65 3.86 18.96 3.29
C PHE A 65 5.20 18.22 3.27
N THR A 66 5.24 16.93 2.89
CA THR A 66 6.49 16.18 2.81
C THR A 66 7.38 16.64 1.66
N LEU A 67 6.80 17.16 0.58
CA LEU A 67 7.57 17.80 -0.49
C LEU A 67 8.26 19.07 0.03
N PHE A 68 7.54 19.93 0.75
CA PHE A 68 8.12 21.12 1.39
C PHE A 68 9.18 20.74 2.43
N MET A 69 8.90 19.77 3.30
CA MET A 69 9.85 19.28 4.30
C MET A 69 11.13 18.73 3.64
N ALA A 70 11.01 18.00 2.53
CA ALA A 70 12.17 17.48 1.82
C ALA A 70 13.04 18.60 1.24
N LEU A 71 12.44 19.63 0.64
CA LEU A 71 13.19 20.81 0.14
C LEU A 71 13.86 21.57 1.28
N PHE A 72 13.15 21.77 2.40
CA PHE A 72 13.70 22.40 3.59
C PHE A 72 14.91 21.62 4.12
N THR A 73 14.77 20.30 4.27
CA THR A 73 15.85 19.43 4.77
C THR A 73 17.04 19.37 3.81
N PHE A 74 16.78 19.43 2.50
CA PHE A 74 17.83 19.49 1.49
C PHE A 74 18.67 20.76 1.64
N GLY A 75 18.02 21.93 1.79
CA GLY A 75 18.72 23.20 2.01
C GLY A 75 19.43 23.25 3.37
N GLU A 76 18.75 22.78 4.42
CA GLU A 76 19.30 22.74 5.77
C GLU A 76 20.54 21.85 5.86
N SER A 77 20.53 20.66 5.26
CA SER A 77 21.69 19.76 5.30
C SER A 77 22.94 20.34 4.64
N ILE A 78 22.78 21.10 3.54
CA ILE A 78 23.89 21.83 2.91
C ILE A 78 24.42 22.92 3.85
N PHE A 79 23.49 23.66 4.48
CA PHE A 79 23.83 24.71 5.44
C PHE A 79 24.53 24.15 6.68
N GLU A 80 24.06 23.03 7.23
CA GLU A 80 24.69 22.31 8.35
C GLU A 80 26.13 21.91 8.02
N VAL A 81 26.37 21.33 6.84
CA VAL A 81 27.74 20.98 6.39
C VAL A 81 28.63 22.22 6.28
N TYR A 82 28.11 23.32 5.74
CA TYR A 82 28.84 24.59 5.66
C TYR A 82 29.20 25.13 7.05
N CYS A 83 28.25 25.12 8.00
CA CYS A 83 28.50 25.54 9.37
C CYS A 83 29.55 24.65 10.06
N LEU A 84 29.48 23.33 9.87
CA LEU A 84 30.44 22.37 10.43
C LEU A 84 31.84 22.51 9.83
N TYR A 85 31.93 22.89 8.55
CA TYR A 85 33.19 23.21 7.89
C TYR A 85 33.80 24.49 8.45
N MET A 86 33.01 25.56 8.56
CA MET A 86 33.47 26.84 9.10
C MET A 86 33.93 26.71 10.55
N ALA A 87 33.27 25.88 11.37
CA ALA A 87 33.64 25.59 12.76
C ALA A 87 34.97 24.81 12.95
N THR A 88 35.81 24.71 11.91
CA THR A 88 37.12 24.05 12.01
C THR A 88 38.13 24.91 12.78
N PRO A 89 38.92 24.32 13.70
CA PRO A 89 39.93 25.07 14.44
C PRO A 89 40.95 25.72 13.48
N GLY A 90 41.14 27.03 13.61
CA GLY A 90 42.06 27.82 12.77
C GLY A 90 41.40 28.92 11.93
N PHE A 91 40.06 28.98 11.86
CA PHE A 91 39.34 30.08 11.21
C PHE A 91 38.98 31.19 12.22
N THR A 92 39.29 32.45 11.88
CA THR A 92 38.85 33.62 12.64
C THR A 92 37.43 34.00 12.21
N HIS A 93 36.48 33.99 13.15
CA HIS A 93 35.09 34.33 12.87
C HIS A 93 34.69 35.61 13.59
N THR A 94 34.14 36.56 12.84
CA THR A 94 33.38 37.69 13.38
C THR A 94 31.95 37.24 13.65
N GLY A 95 31.65 36.90 14.90
CA GLY A 95 30.33 36.42 15.31
C GLY A 95 29.30 37.55 15.36
N TYR A 96 28.27 37.49 14.52
CA TYR A 96 27.00 38.19 14.78
C TYR A 96 26.12 37.28 15.65
N TYR A 97 25.47 37.83 16.67
CA TYR A 97 24.63 37.12 17.65
C TYR A 97 23.51 36.23 17.04
N VAL A 98 23.19 36.43 15.75
CA VAL A 98 22.12 35.71 15.02
C VAL A 98 22.63 34.45 14.32
N ILE A 99 23.82 34.49 13.72
CA ILE A 99 24.49 33.37 13.06
C ILE A 99 25.96 33.43 13.47
N SER A 100 26.27 32.92 14.66
CA SER A 100 27.64 32.94 15.18
C SER A 100 28.30 31.60 14.88
N TYR A 101 29.28 31.56 13.97
CA TYR A 101 30.04 30.32 13.66
C TYR A 101 30.82 29.74 14.84
N GLN A 102 30.79 30.40 16.01
CA GLN A 102 31.09 29.82 17.31
C GLN A 102 29.96 28.94 17.86
N PHE A 103 29.02 28.47 17.02
CA PHE A 103 28.10 27.39 17.34
C PHE A 103 28.95 26.19 17.81
N VAL A 104 28.99 25.98 19.12
CA VAL A 104 29.98 25.14 19.78
C VAL A 104 29.88 23.69 19.32
N TYR A 105 30.92 23.22 18.62
CA TYR A 105 31.57 21.90 18.78
C TYR A 105 33.08 22.05 18.87
N VAL A 106 33.53 23.11 19.54
CA VAL A 106 34.95 23.30 19.86
C VAL A 106 35.28 22.35 21.01
N GLY A 107 35.68 21.14 20.68
CA GLY A 107 36.35 20.27 21.64
C GLY A 107 36.69 18.90 21.08
N SER A 108 35.72 18.23 20.44
CA SER A 108 35.91 16.84 20.02
C SER A 108 35.68 16.64 18.51
N PRO A 109 36.74 16.31 17.75
CA PRO A 109 36.65 15.85 16.36
C PRO A 109 35.62 14.73 16.10
N PRO A 110 35.43 13.72 16.97
CA PRO A 110 34.48 12.64 16.69
C PRO A 110 33.04 13.14 16.57
N VAL A 111 32.62 14.09 17.41
CA VAL A 111 31.23 14.52 17.41
C VAL A 111 30.91 15.34 16.16
N ARG A 112 31.83 16.19 15.72
CA ARG A 112 31.70 16.91 14.45
C ARG A 112 31.56 15.96 13.27
N ASN A 113 32.38 14.90 13.22
CA ASN A 113 32.32 13.93 12.13
C ASN A 113 30.96 13.20 12.10
N VAL A 114 30.39 12.88 13.26
CA VAL A 114 29.05 12.26 13.35
C VAL A 114 27.97 13.20 12.81
N LEU A 115 28.03 14.50 13.12
CA LEU A 115 27.06 15.48 12.60
C LEU A 115 27.17 15.66 11.09
N ILE A 116 28.39 15.67 10.55
CA ILE A 116 28.60 15.71 9.10
C ILE A 116 27.96 14.49 8.45
N ILE A 117 28.15 13.30 9.03
CA ILE A 117 27.51 12.06 8.56
C ILE A 117 25.98 12.20 8.61
N PHE A 118 25.41 12.72 9.70
CA PHE A 118 23.97 12.93 9.79
C PHE A 118 23.44 13.94 8.77
N ALA A 119 24.18 15.01 8.48
CA ALA A 119 23.81 15.97 7.45
C ALA A 119 23.84 15.33 6.05
N LEU A 120 24.87 14.54 5.73
CA LEU A 120 24.98 13.83 4.45
C LEU A 120 23.87 12.80 4.24
N PHE A 121 23.54 12.01 5.26
CA PHE A 121 22.42 11.07 5.18
C PHE A 121 21.06 11.78 5.12
N SER A 122 20.91 12.92 5.81
CA SER A 122 19.69 13.74 5.73
C SER A 122 19.53 14.34 4.34
N TRP A 123 20.61 14.77 3.70
CA TRP A 123 20.63 15.24 2.31
C TRP A 123 20.16 14.15 1.35
N LEU A 124 20.78 12.96 1.40
CA LEU A 124 20.43 11.84 0.53
C LEU A 124 18.99 11.35 0.78
N GLY A 125 18.59 11.25 2.05
CA GLY A 125 17.24 10.89 2.44
C GLY A 125 16.20 11.90 1.95
N SER A 126 16.50 13.20 2.02
CA SER A 126 15.62 14.25 1.52
C SER A 126 15.39 14.16 0.02
N ALA A 127 16.42 13.82 -0.77
CA ALA A 127 16.28 13.61 -2.21
C ALA A 127 15.36 12.42 -2.51
N ALA A 128 15.50 11.31 -1.77
CA ALA A 128 14.63 10.15 -1.91
C ALA A 128 13.17 10.45 -1.51
N VAL A 129 12.96 11.19 -0.41
CA VAL A 129 11.63 11.63 0.03
C VAL A 129 11.00 12.61 -0.97
N LEU A 130 11.80 13.47 -1.60
CA LEU A 130 11.31 14.40 -2.63
C LEU A 130 10.74 13.63 -3.83
N VAL A 131 11.51 12.68 -4.38
CA VAL A 131 11.06 11.87 -5.53
C VAL A 131 9.81 11.06 -5.17
N THR A 132 9.84 10.37 -4.02
CA THR A 132 8.70 9.56 -3.59
C THR A 132 7.48 10.41 -3.24
N SER A 133 7.63 11.65 -2.78
CA SER A 133 6.50 12.56 -2.51
C SER A 133 5.81 13.00 -3.80
N ILE A 134 6.56 13.23 -4.89
CA ILE A 134 5.97 13.50 -6.21
C ILE A 134 5.18 12.27 -6.70
N ILE A 135 5.73 11.08 -6.51
CA ILE A 135 5.04 9.82 -6.84
C ILE A 135 3.76 9.69 -6.01
N LEU A 136 3.80 9.99 -4.72
CA LEU A 136 2.65 9.95 -3.82
C LEU A 136 1.54 10.88 -4.29
N ILE A 137 1.83 12.15 -4.59
CA ILE A 137 0.82 13.13 -5.05
C ILE A 137 0.13 12.63 -6.33
N ASN A 138 0.90 12.08 -7.26
CA ASN A 138 0.36 11.51 -8.50
C ASN A 138 -0.45 10.23 -8.26
N ALA A 139 -0.05 9.40 -7.30
CA ALA A 139 -0.75 8.19 -6.90
C ALA A 139 -2.09 8.52 -6.26
N LEU A 140 -2.12 9.48 -5.34
CA LEU A 140 -3.33 9.96 -4.66
C LEU A 140 -4.36 10.54 -5.64
N ARG A 141 -3.91 11.32 -6.64
CA ARG A 141 -4.81 11.88 -7.67
C ARG A 141 -5.48 10.84 -8.57
N LYS A 142 -4.87 9.67 -8.70
CA LYS A 142 -5.32 8.59 -9.59
C LYS A 142 -5.75 7.34 -8.81
N GLU A 143 -5.79 7.42 -7.48
CA GLU A 143 -6.14 6.35 -6.54
C GLU A 143 -5.35 5.04 -6.76
N TYR A 144 -4.10 5.14 -7.22
CA TYR A 144 -3.26 3.96 -7.46
C TYR A 144 -2.56 3.47 -6.18
N GLU A 145 -3.17 2.49 -5.51
CA GLU A 145 -2.71 1.87 -4.26
C GLU A 145 -1.22 1.49 -4.28
N LYS A 146 -0.79 0.72 -5.30
CA LYS A 146 0.60 0.18 -5.37
C LYS A 146 1.69 1.25 -5.44
N ARG A 147 1.36 2.47 -5.90
CA ARG A 147 2.34 3.57 -6.03
C ARG A 147 2.53 4.35 -4.72
N ILE A 148 1.70 4.11 -3.70
CA ILE A 148 1.82 4.73 -2.38
C ILE A 148 2.91 4.05 -1.53
N VAL A 149 3.12 2.75 -1.74
CA VAL A 149 4.04 1.91 -0.95
C VAL A 149 5.48 2.44 -0.89
N PRO A 150 6.13 2.87 -2.00
CA PRO A 150 7.51 3.36 -1.95
C PRO A 150 7.69 4.58 -1.03
N TRP A 151 6.69 5.47 -1.00
CA TRP A 151 6.71 6.63 -0.11
C TRP A 151 6.56 6.22 1.35
N LEU A 152 5.68 5.26 1.64
CA LEU A 152 5.43 4.77 3.01
C LEU A 152 6.71 4.26 3.69
N PHE A 153 7.50 3.47 2.97
CA PHE A 153 8.78 2.94 3.47
C PHE A 153 9.84 4.03 3.53
N THR A 154 10.00 4.82 2.47
CA THR A 154 11.05 5.85 2.39
C THR A 154 10.85 6.93 3.45
N PHE A 155 9.64 7.46 3.56
CA PHE A 155 9.31 8.50 4.54
C PHE A 155 9.32 7.95 5.97
N GLY A 156 8.86 6.72 6.19
CA GLY A 156 8.91 6.06 7.50
C GLY A 156 10.34 5.86 8.03
N VAL A 157 11.25 5.38 7.19
CA VAL A 157 12.68 5.25 7.58
C VAL A 157 13.31 6.62 7.78
N PHE A 158 12.99 7.57 6.89
CA PHE A 158 13.54 8.92 6.96
C PHE A 158 13.12 9.67 8.23
N ILE A 159 11.84 9.63 8.62
CA ILE A 159 11.37 10.35 9.81
C ILE A 159 11.96 9.77 11.10
N VAL A 160 12.15 8.45 11.18
CA VAL A 160 12.81 7.79 12.32
C VAL A 160 14.29 8.18 12.39
N PHE A 161 15.00 8.11 11.27
CA PHE A 161 16.40 8.55 11.20
C PHE A 161 16.52 10.03 11.60
N ARG A 162 15.63 10.89 11.10
CA ARG A 162 15.67 12.32 11.38
C ARG A 162 15.34 12.64 12.84
N LEU A 163 14.44 11.89 13.49
CA LEU A 163 14.20 11.97 14.92
C LEU A 163 15.47 11.68 15.74
N ILE A 164 16.22 10.64 15.36
CA ILE A 164 17.48 10.28 16.05
C ILE A 164 18.52 11.38 15.86
N ALA A 165 18.70 11.85 14.61
CA ALA A 165 19.63 12.94 14.31
C ALA A 165 19.26 14.24 15.03
N PHE A 166 17.97 14.57 15.10
CA PHE A 166 17.43 15.71 15.82
C PHE A 166 17.73 15.64 17.33
N ILE A 167 17.47 14.50 17.98
CA ILE A 167 17.77 14.32 19.41
C ILE A 167 19.26 14.52 19.65
N PHE A 168 20.12 13.89 18.85
CA PHE A 168 21.57 14.04 19.00
C PHE A 168 22.03 15.50 18.80
N ALA A 169 21.53 16.16 17.75
CA ALA A 169 21.85 17.56 17.47
C ALA A 169 21.35 18.48 18.61
N SER A 170 20.20 18.20 19.21
CA SER A 170 19.65 19.00 20.32
C SER A 170 20.47 18.89 21.60
N ILE A 171 21.11 17.73 21.84
CA ILE A 171 21.92 17.50 23.05
C ILE A 171 23.26 18.21 22.94
N VAL A 172 23.87 18.16 21.76
CA VAL A 172 25.26 18.59 21.64
C VAL A 172 25.43 19.98 21.00
N ASN A 173 24.36 20.57 20.43
CA ASN A 173 24.33 22.00 20.12
C ASN A 173 23.99 22.85 21.35
N ASP A 174 24.67 23.98 21.50
CA ASP A 174 24.35 24.97 22.54
C ASP A 174 23.07 25.75 22.18
N MET A 175 22.08 25.73 23.08
CA MET A 175 20.82 26.46 22.93
C MET A 175 20.91 27.94 23.27
N ILE A 176 22.11 28.47 23.57
CA ILE A 176 22.28 29.92 23.78
C ILE A 176 22.08 30.74 22.50
N PHE A 177 22.31 30.14 21.34
CA PHE A 177 22.18 30.82 20.06
C PHE A 177 20.77 30.67 19.47
N ALA A 178 20.19 31.78 19.02
CA ALA A 178 18.83 31.85 18.50
C ALA A 178 18.57 30.89 17.33
N TYR A 179 19.55 30.69 16.45
CA TYR A 179 19.43 29.75 15.32
C TYR A 179 19.14 28.31 15.80
N ASN A 180 19.92 27.79 16.76
CA ASN A 180 19.74 26.42 17.27
C ASN A 180 18.37 26.26 17.95
N VAL A 181 17.92 27.28 18.68
CA VAL A 181 16.60 27.30 19.31
C VAL A 181 15.48 27.25 18.26
N ILE A 182 15.55 28.11 17.24
CA ILE A 182 14.53 28.18 16.18
C ILE A 182 14.49 26.87 15.39
N MET A 183 15.64 26.35 14.98
CA MET A 183 15.71 25.07 14.24
C MET A 183 15.19 23.91 15.09
N CYS A 184 15.49 23.88 16.39
CA CYS A 184 14.96 22.87 17.30
C CYS A 184 13.43 22.92 17.37
N LEU A 185 12.84 24.12 17.55
CA LEU A 185 11.39 24.30 17.58
C LEU A 185 10.72 23.92 16.25
N CYS A 186 11.31 24.30 15.11
CA CYS A 186 10.82 23.90 13.79
C CYS A 186 10.82 22.37 13.61
N TRP A 187 11.90 21.70 14.02
CA TRP A 187 12.01 20.25 13.91
C TRP A 187 11.05 19.49 14.80
N ILE A 188 10.71 20.01 15.99
CA ILE A 188 9.64 19.43 16.82
C ILE A 188 8.32 19.42 16.04
N VAL A 189 7.96 20.55 15.42
CA VAL A 189 6.72 20.65 14.63
C VAL A 189 6.76 19.71 13.42
N PHE A 190 7.88 19.68 12.68
CA PHE A 190 8.02 18.79 11.53
C PHE A 190 7.95 17.31 11.88
N CYS A 191 8.49 16.90 13.03
CA CYS A 191 8.39 15.52 13.49
C CYS A 191 6.96 15.14 13.87
N VAL A 192 6.26 16.00 14.61
CA VAL A 192 4.86 15.73 15.02
C VAL A 192 3.94 15.66 13.81
N VAL A 193 4.00 16.67 12.93
CA VAL A 193 3.18 16.70 11.71
C VAL A 193 3.59 15.59 10.75
N GLY A 194 4.88 15.27 10.66
CA GLY A 194 5.40 14.17 9.83
C GLY A 194 4.91 12.81 10.29
N MET A 195 4.97 12.51 11.60
CA MET A 195 4.43 11.26 12.15
C MET A 195 2.92 11.17 11.92
N TYR A 196 2.17 12.25 12.18
CA TYR A 196 0.73 12.29 11.95
C TYR A 196 0.39 12.06 10.46
N GLY A 197 1.10 12.73 9.55
CA GLY A 197 0.94 12.56 8.11
C GLY A 197 1.26 11.13 7.65
N TRP A 198 2.29 10.49 8.21
CA TRP A 198 2.59 9.10 7.91
C TRP A 198 1.44 8.16 8.29
N VAL A 199 0.84 8.35 9.49
CA VAL A 199 -0.32 7.55 9.93
C VAL A 199 -1.55 7.80 9.03
N LEU A 200 -1.77 9.04 8.58
CA LEU A 200 -2.87 9.36 7.67
C LEU A 200 -2.74 8.62 6.33
N VAL A 201 -1.57 8.71 5.68
CA VAL A 201 -1.34 8.06 4.39
C VAL A 201 -1.34 6.54 4.55
N TYR A 202 -0.83 6.01 5.67
CA TYR A 202 -0.91 4.58 6.00
C TYR A 202 -2.35 4.11 6.14
N SER A 203 -3.21 4.89 6.82
CA SER A 203 -4.63 4.56 6.98
C SER A 203 -5.35 4.55 5.63
N LEU A 204 -5.11 5.56 4.78
CA LEU A 204 -5.69 5.60 3.43
C LEU A 204 -5.22 4.41 2.56
N TYR A 205 -3.93 4.06 2.64
CA TYR A 205 -3.39 2.91 1.93
C TYR A 205 -4.12 1.61 2.28
N LEU A 206 -4.43 1.41 3.56
CA LEU A 206 -5.19 0.24 4.02
C LEU A 206 -6.63 0.23 3.51
N GLU A 207 -7.30 1.40 3.46
CA GLU A 207 -8.67 1.50 2.92
C GLU A 207 -8.72 1.18 1.43
N LEU A 208 -7.82 1.74 0.63
CA LEU A 208 -7.69 1.43 -0.80
C LEU A 208 -7.39 -0.06 -1.03
N ALA A 209 -6.50 -0.64 -0.23
CA ALA A 209 -6.13 -2.05 -0.34
C ALA A 209 -7.29 -3.00 0.02
N ASP A 210 -8.17 -2.60 0.95
CA ASP A 210 -9.36 -3.39 1.28
C ASP A 210 -10.41 -3.29 0.17
N LEU A 211 -10.62 -2.10 -0.39
CA LEU A 211 -11.51 -1.89 -1.54
C LEU A 211 -11.09 -2.71 -2.76
N THR A 212 -9.80 -2.68 -3.13
CA THR A 212 -9.29 -3.47 -4.27
C THR A 212 -9.46 -4.98 -4.04
N LYS A 213 -9.27 -5.48 -2.81
CA LYS A 213 -9.51 -6.89 -2.49
C LYS A 213 -10.99 -7.26 -2.59
N LEU A 214 -11.88 -6.38 -2.16
CA LEU A 214 -13.32 -6.60 -2.26
C LEU A 214 -13.79 -6.59 -3.72
N GLU A 215 -13.24 -5.71 -4.54
CA GLU A 215 -13.46 -5.67 -5.98
C GLU A 215 -12.98 -6.95 -6.66
N ASP A 216 -11.74 -7.39 -6.41
CA ASP A 216 -11.20 -8.64 -6.95
C ASP A 216 -12.03 -9.85 -6.52
N LEU A 217 -12.48 -9.89 -5.26
CA LEU A 217 -13.33 -10.97 -4.75
C LEU A 217 -14.71 -10.95 -5.41
N ALA A 218 -15.29 -9.78 -5.65
CA ALA A 218 -16.55 -9.63 -6.38
C ALA A 218 -16.41 -10.07 -7.84
N HIS A 219 -15.35 -9.66 -8.54
CA HIS A 219 -15.05 -10.12 -9.90
C HIS A 219 -14.86 -11.62 -9.98
N LEU A 220 -14.13 -12.22 -9.03
CA LEU A 220 -13.95 -13.66 -8.96
C LEU A 220 -15.28 -14.38 -8.70
N ARG A 221 -16.15 -13.85 -7.83
CA ARG A 221 -17.47 -14.46 -7.59
C ARG A 221 -18.42 -14.30 -8.78
N MET A 222 -18.42 -13.16 -9.45
CA MET A 222 -19.20 -12.95 -10.66
C MET A 222 -18.72 -13.85 -11.80
N GLY A 223 -17.40 -14.00 -11.98
CA GLY A 223 -16.80 -14.95 -12.93
C GLY A 223 -17.08 -16.42 -12.58
N THR A 224 -17.12 -16.76 -11.29
CA THR A 224 -17.50 -18.10 -10.82
C THR A 224 -18.99 -18.36 -11.06
N MET A 225 -19.86 -17.37 -10.86
CA MET A 225 -21.29 -17.51 -11.15
C MET A 225 -21.56 -17.56 -12.65
N ALA A 226 -20.81 -16.82 -13.47
CA ALA A 226 -20.90 -16.88 -14.93
C ALA A 226 -20.42 -18.24 -15.47
N SER A 227 -19.32 -18.78 -14.96
CA SER A 227 -18.83 -20.12 -15.32
C SER A 227 -19.75 -21.24 -14.83
N LEU A 228 -20.31 -21.12 -13.63
CA LEU A 228 -21.36 -22.04 -13.13
C LEU A 228 -22.61 -22.01 -14.02
N ASN A 229 -23.06 -20.82 -14.43
CA ASN A 229 -24.20 -20.67 -15.34
C ASN A 229 -23.90 -21.23 -16.74
N ALA A 230 -22.66 -21.06 -17.24
CA ALA A 230 -22.21 -21.67 -18.50
C ALA A 230 -22.16 -23.21 -18.42
N SER A 231 -21.74 -23.77 -17.28
CA SER A 231 -21.77 -25.23 -17.07
C SER A 231 -23.18 -25.79 -16.86
N LEU A 232 -24.13 -24.99 -16.35
CA LEU A 232 -25.54 -25.38 -16.23
C LEU A 232 -26.29 -25.27 -17.58
N ALA A 233 -25.97 -24.24 -18.38
CA ALA A 233 -26.58 -24.00 -19.68
C ALA A 233 -25.96 -24.81 -20.85
N GLY A 234 -24.79 -25.44 -20.63
CA GLY A 234 -24.02 -26.16 -21.65
C GLY A 234 -24.11 -27.70 -21.61
N SER A 235 -24.90 -28.30 -20.73
CA SER A 235 -25.04 -29.77 -20.63
C SER A 235 -26.06 -30.38 -21.61
N ARG A 236 -26.17 -29.84 -22.83
CA ARG A 236 -26.85 -30.56 -23.92
C ARG A 236 -25.82 -31.40 -24.67
N PRO A 237 -25.91 -32.75 -24.64
CA PRO A 237 -25.12 -33.59 -25.52
C PRO A 237 -25.56 -33.29 -26.96
N THR A 238 -24.76 -32.55 -27.71
CA THR A 238 -24.85 -32.52 -29.17
C THR A 238 -24.06 -33.72 -29.69
N THR A 239 -24.73 -34.85 -29.91
CA THR A 239 -24.18 -35.92 -30.75
C THR A 239 -24.35 -35.54 -32.21
N PRO A 240 -23.28 -35.48 -33.03
CA PRO A 240 -23.38 -35.15 -34.45
C PRO A 240 -23.68 -36.40 -35.31
N HIS A 241 -24.61 -36.23 -36.26
CA HIS A 241 -24.80 -36.97 -37.51
C HIS A 241 -24.74 -38.52 -37.57
N SER A 242 -25.86 -39.12 -37.99
CA SER A 242 -25.87 -40.18 -39.00
C SER A 242 -27.14 -40.09 -39.86
N THR A 243 -27.11 -39.25 -40.89
CA THR A 243 -28.05 -39.30 -42.01
C THR A 243 -27.75 -40.56 -42.82
N VAL A 244 -28.52 -41.63 -42.60
CA VAL A 244 -28.54 -42.79 -43.49
C VAL A 244 -29.35 -42.41 -44.72
N SER A 245 -28.64 -42.13 -45.81
CA SER A 245 -29.22 -41.97 -47.15
C SER A 245 -29.47 -43.37 -47.73
N THR A 246 -30.74 -43.79 -47.80
CA THR A 246 -31.12 -45.01 -48.54
C THR A 246 -31.44 -44.63 -49.99
N MET A 247 -30.50 -44.86 -50.90
CA MET A 247 -30.81 -44.97 -52.33
C MET A 247 -31.52 -46.32 -52.60
N PRO A 248 -32.47 -46.39 -53.54
CA PRO A 248 -33.13 -47.63 -53.91
C PRO A 248 -32.20 -48.45 -54.82
N ALA A 249 -32.04 -49.74 -54.53
CA ALA A 249 -31.40 -50.69 -55.43
C ALA A 249 -32.42 -51.16 -56.47
N SER A 250 -32.16 -50.86 -57.74
CA SER A 250 -32.84 -51.47 -58.88
C SER A 250 -31.81 -52.15 -59.80
N GLN A 251 -32.22 -53.32 -60.29
CA GLN A 251 -31.63 -54.17 -61.34
C GLN A 251 -30.42 -55.01 -60.88
N ILE A 252 -30.38 -56.34 -61.02
CA ILE A 252 -30.89 -57.27 -62.04
C ILE A 252 -31.38 -58.57 -61.38
#